data_AF-A0AAW2QT13-F1
#
_entry.id   AF-A0AAW2QT13-F1
#
_cell.length_a   1.000
_cell.length_b   1.000
_cell.length_c   1.000
_cell.angle_alpha   90.00
_cell.angle_beta   90.00
_cell.angle_gamma   90.00
#
_symmetry.space_group_name_H-M   'P 1'
#
loop_
_entity.id
_entity.type
_entity.pdbx_description
1 polymer ?
#
loop_
_entity_poly.entity_id
_entity_poly.type
_entity_poly.pdbx_seq_one_letter_code
_entity_poly.pdbx_strand_id
1 'polypeptide(L)'
;MFWLSDFVSVATGVLICYLAFLGRREEEDSNLDETLLNSTETNDDKGRNKSFKGEETVTPHASAGFFSVITFSWVSPLVSIGYKKILDLEDIPQLAGVDSVRDAFPLLDSKLVSDSEGSNRVTALMLAKGLLYITWKEDVIAAICMLVHTFASYMLAYLIDSFVQYLNGRRNFRNEGYVLVSAFFFAKVIECVVQRHSSFKVQQAGYRAGAALVARIYNKGLKLSCQSKQENSTGEIINLMSVDAGRISFFGFYMHYPWMAVIQVGLALAILYKNLGLASLATLVASVLVMLKYSTE
;
A
#
# COMPACT_ATOMS: atom_id res chain seq x y z
N MET A 1 -6.17 42.82 7.62
CA MET A 1 -4.93 42.22 8.17
C MET A 1 -4.91 40.68 8.07
N PHE A 2 -6.04 39.97 8.16
CA PHE A 2 -6.11 38.49 8.08
C PHE A 2 -5.87 37.89 6.69
N TRP A 3 -6.24 38.58 5.61
CA TRP A 3 -5.93 38.11 4.24
C TRP A 3 -4.43 38.02 3.95
N LEU A 4 -3.61 38.80 4.65
CA LEU A 4 -2.17 38.82 4.46
C LEU A 4 -1.51 37.59 5.12
N SER A 5 -1.99 37.15 6.29
CA SER A 5 -1.44 35.96 6.96
C SER A 5 -1.80 34.67 6.25
N ASP A 6 -3.01 34.59 5.70
CA ASP A 6 -3.48 33.39 5.00
C ASP A 6 -2.82 33.27 3.63
N PHE A 7 -2.65 34.40 2.92
CA PHE A 7 -1.85 34.45 1.70
C PHE A 7 -0.39 34.11 1.97
N VAL A 8 0.21 34.65 3.04
CA VAL A 8 1.60 34.33 3.41
C VAL A 8 1.74 32.86 3.80
N SER A 9 0.80 32.26 4.52
CA SER A 9 0.86 30.84 4.90
C SER A 9 0.76 29.91 3.68
N VAL A 10 -0.19 30.16 2.78
CA VAL A 10 -0.35 29.39 1.54
C VAL A 10 0.84 29.61 0.62
N ALA A 11 1.30 30.85 0.46
CA ALA A 11 2.51 31.16 -0.31
C ALA A 11 3.74 30.48 0.29
N THR A 12 3.89 30.44 1.62
CA THR A 12 5.01 29.78 2.29
C THR A 12 4.93 28.26 2.13
N GLY A 13 3.74 27.65 2.20
CA GLY A 13 3.54 26.23 1.93
C GLY A 13 3.87 25.87 0.48
N VAL A 14 3.41 26.66 -0.49
CA VAL A 14 3.74 26.48 -1.91
C VAL A 14 5.24 26.72 -2.15
N LEU A 15 5.85 27.69 -1.47
CA LEU A 15 7.27 28.02 -1.59
C LEU A 15 8.15 26.94 -0.96
N ILE A 16 7.75 26.32 0.14
CA ILE A 16 8.43 25.15 0.72
C ILE A 16 8.31 23.95 -0.23
N CYS A 17 7.14 23.71 -0.83
CA CYS A 17 6.98 22.66 -1.84
C CYS A 17 7.82 22.94 -3.10
N TYR A 18 7.90 24.20 -3.53
CA TYR A 18 8.70 24.61 -4.68
C TYR A 18 10.20 24.55 -4.41
N LEU A 19 10.67 25.00 -3.25
CA LEU A 19 12.08 24.91 -2.84
C LEU A 19 12.52 23.47 -2.60
N ALA A 20 11.65 22.62 -2.06
CA ALA A 20 11.91 21.18 -1.97
C ALA A 20 12.01 20.52 -3.35
N PHE A 21 11.26 21.02 -4.34
CA PHE A 21 11.35 20.57 -5.72
C PHE A 21 12.61 21.11 -6.43
N LEU A 22 13.03 22.34 -6.14
CA LEU A 22 14.22 22.97 -6.74
C LEU A 22 15.52 22.41 -6.18
N GLY A 23 15.63 22.26 -4.86
CA GLY A 23 16.82 21.70 -4.20
C GLY A 23 17.12 20.27 -4.66
N ARG A 24 16.09 19.52 -5.03
CA ARG A 24 16.23 18.18 -5.60
C ARG A 24 16.75 18.19 -7.04
N ARG A 25 16.52 19.26 -7.80
CA ARG A 25 17.02 19.41 -9.19
C ARG A 25 18.51 19.73 -9.21
N GLU A 26 19.00 20.55 -8.28
CA GLU A 26 20.42 20.85 -8.13
C GLU A 26 21.23 19.63 -7.63
N GLU A 27 20.65 18.80 -6.76
CA GLU A 27 21.25 17.50 -6.38
C GLU A 27 21.25 16.48 -7.54
N GLU A 28 20.22 16.46 -8.40
CA GLU A 28 20.18 15.55 -9.56
C GLU A 28 21.20 15.95 -10.65
N ASP A 29 21.30 17.24 -10.98
CA ASP A 29 22.24 17.71 -12.01
C ASP A 29 23.71 17.51 -11.57
N SER A 30 24.02 17.70 -10.28
CA SER A 30 25.36 17.45 -9.74
C SER A 30 25.75 15.97 -9.73
N ASN A 31 24.82 15.06 -9.40
CA ASN A 31 25.07 13.61 -9.46
C ASN A 31 25.17 13.09 -10.90
N LEU A 32 24.42 13.68 -11.84
CA LEU A 32 24.48 13.35 -13.27
C LEU A 32 25.84 13.74 -13.88
N ASP A 33 26.36 14.92 -13.56
CA ASP A 33 27.68 15.38 -14.04
C ASP A 33 28.83 14.54 -13.46
N GLU A 34 28.76 14.16 -12.18
CA GLU A 34 29.77 13.29 -11.55
C GLU A 34 29.77 11.88 -12.17
N THR A 35 28.60 11.38 -12.58
CA THR A 35 28.45 10.07 -13.24
C THR A 35 28.98 10.08 -14.68
N LEU A 36 28.80 11.18 -15.41
CA LEU A 36 29.29 11.32 -16.79
C LEU A 36 30.81 11.42 -16.87
N LEU A 37 31.44 12.13 -15.93
CA LEU A 37 32.90 12.26 -15.87
C LEU A 37 33.61 10.93 -15.60
N ASN A 38 33.01 10.07 -14.76
CA ASN A 38 33.59 8.76 -14.43
C ASN A 38 33.46 7.72 -15.57
N SER A 39 32.66 8.01 -16.60
CA SER A 39 32.41 7.10 -17.73
C SER A 39 33.41 7.23 -18.90
N THR A 40 34.39 8.14 -18.80
CA THR A 40 35.27 8.47 -19.94
C THR A 40 36.72 7.98 -19.82
N GLU A 41 37.07 7.24 -18.76
CA GLU A 41 38.40 6.61 -18.66
C GLU A 41 38.31 5.14 -18.26
N THR A 42 38.31 4.25 -19.26
CA THR A 42 39.34 3.19 -19.42
C THR A 42 39.05 2.28 -20.62
N ASN A 43 40.11 2.05 -21.41
CA ASN A 43 40.15 1.29 -22.66
C ASN A 43 39.99 -0.23 -22.47
N ASP A 44 39.38 -0.85 -23.48
CA ASP A 44 39.57 -2.21 -24.04
C ASP A 44 40.16 -3.32 -23.15
N ASP A 45 39.33 -4.32 -22.81
CA ASP A 45 39.44 -5.72 -23.30
C ASP A 45 38.47 -6.65 -22.51
N LYS A 46 37.97 -7.68 -23.21
CA LYS A 46 37.14 -8.83 -22.77
C LYS A 46 35.63 -8.63 -22.51
N GLY A 47 34.88 -9.36 -23.33
CA GLY A 47 33.45 -9.66 -23.15
C GLY A 47 33.14 -10.13 -21.73
N ARG A 48 32.41 -9.28 -21.02
CA ARG A 48 31.82 -9.56 -19.72
C ARG A 48 30.49 -8.82 -19.68
N ASN A 49 29.45 -9.53 -19.26
CA ASN A 49 28.05 -9.10 -19.15
C ASN A 49 27.90 -7.58 -18.95
N LYS A 50 27.25 -6.90 -19.90
CA LYS A 50 26.67 -5.59 -19.62
C LYS A 50 25.62 -5.80 -18.53
N SER A 51 26.00 -5.48 -17.30
CA SER A 51 25.08 -5.40 -16.17
C SER A 51 23.99 -4.40 -16.54
N PHE A 52 22.73 -4.85 -16.54
CA PHE A 52 21.62 -3.95 -16.85
C PHE A 52 21.53 -2.93 -15.71
N LYS A 53 21.36 -1.64 -16.04
CA LYS A 53 21.35 -0.55 -15.05
C LYS A 53 20.37 -0.80 -13.90
N GLY A 54 19.23 -1.42 -14.19
CA GLY A 54 18.22 -1.84 -13.21
C GLY A 54 18.66 -2.98 -12.28
N GLU A 55 19.61 -3.84 -12.68
CA GLU A 55 20.13 -4.91 -11.83
C GLU A 55 21.01 -4.41 -10.68
N GLU A 56 21.66 -3.26 -10.85
CA GLU A 56 22.54 -2.66 -9.83
C GLU A 56 21.77 -1.73 -8.88
N THR A 57 20.68 -1.12 -9.35
CA THR A 57 19.93 -0.15 -8.57
C THR A 57 18.81 -0.79 -7.75
N VAL A 58 18.95 -0.75 -6.44
CA VAL A 58 17.91 -1.15 -5.47
C VAL A 58 16.82 -0.09 -5.38
N THR A 59 15.57 -0.50 -5.11
CA THR A 59 14.43 0.42 -4.98
C THR A 59 14.72 1.57 -3.99
N PRO A 60 14.57 2.84 -4.42
CA PRO A 60 14.80 4.01 -3.57
C PRO A 60 13.94 4.06 -2.31
N HIS A 61 12.86 3.27 -2.25
CA HIS A 61 12.04 3.12 -1.06
C HIS A 61 12.83 2.67 0.18
N ALA A 62 13.86 1.82 0.01
CA ALA A 62 14.64 1.29 1.12
C ALA A 62 15.56 2.33 1.78
N SER A 63 16.06 3.29 1.00
CA SER A 63 16.95 4.36 1.47
C SER A 63 16.23 5.71 1.63
N ALA A 64 14.93 5.76 1.34
CA ALA A 64 14.15 6.99 1.39
C ALA A 64 14.02 7.55 2.81
N GLY A 65 14.27 8.85 2.96
CA GLY A 65 13.98 9.57 4.20
C GLY A 65 12.49 9.62 4.53
N PHE A 66 12.16 9.91 5.79
CA PHE A 66 10.78 9.89 6.32
C PHE A 66 9.77 10.69 5.49
N PHE A 67 10.11 11.93 5.11
CA PHE A 67 9.23 12.77 4.29
C PHE A 67 9.03 12.23 2.88
N SER A 68 10.07 11.63 2.30
CA SER A 68 9.99 11.01 0.98
C SER A 68 9.07 9.80 0.98
N VAL A 69 9.11 8.99 2.05
CA VAL A 69 8.18 7.87 2.26
C VAL A 69 6.74 8.39 2.41
N ILE A 70 6.51 9.38 3.28
CA ILE A 70 5.16 9.92 3.52
C ILE A 70 4.50 10.42 2.23
N THR A 71 5.26 11.18 1.44
CA THR A 71 4.78 11.83 0.21
C THR A 71 4.90 10.97 -1.04
N PHE A 72 5.45 9.75 -0.94
CA PHE A 72 5.78 8.87 -2.07
C PHE A 72 6.73 9.52 -3.10
N SER A 73 7.51 10.53 -2.70
CA SER A 73 8.42 11.24 -3.61
C SER A 73 9.60 10.39 -4.10
N TRP A 74 9.85 9.24 -3.46
CA TRP A 74 10.87 8.28 -3.89
C TRP A 74 10.54 7.65 -5.25
N VAL A 75 9.27 7.69 -5.69
CA VAL A 75 8.83 7.19 -7.02
C VAL A 75 9.09 8.22 -8.13
N SER A 76 9.22 9.50 -7.78
CA SER A 76 9.33 10.61 -8.74
C SER A 76 10.40 10.43 -9.83
N PRO A 77 11.62 9.91 -9.54
CA PRO A 77 12.63 9.70 -10.58
C PRO A 77 12.16 8.71 -11.66
N LEU A 78 11.50 7.63 -11.25
CA LEU A 78 10.95 6.63 -12.19
C LEU A 78 9.82 7.22 -13.03
N VAL A 79 8.94 8.03 -12.43
CA VAL A 79 7.87 8.73 -13.18
C VAL A 79 8.45 9.73 -14.17
N SER A 80 9.53 10.43 -13.81
CA SER A 80 10.23 11.37 -14.69
C SER A 80 10.82 10.68 -15.92
N ILE A 81 11.41 9.49 -15.74
CA ILE A 81 11.90 8.66 -16.87
C ILE A 81 10.72 8.23 -17.75
N GLY A 82 9.63 7.73 -17.14
CA GLY A 82 8.42 7.31 -17.85
C GLY A 82 7.71 8.44 -18.60
N TYR A 83 7.87 9.69 -18.16
CA TYR A 83 7.37 10.86 -18.90
C TYR A 83 8.19 11.16 -20.15
N LYS A 84 9.50 10.91 -20.10
CA LYS A 84 10.44 11.19 -21.21
C LYS A 84 10.50 10.06 -22.23
N LYS A 85 10.32 8.81 -21.79
CA LYS A 85 10.56 7.60 -22.57
C LYS A 85 9.59 6.48 -22.10
N ILE A 86 9.23 5.58 -23.01
CA ILE A 86 8.58 4.31 -22.65
C ILE A 86 9.56 3.49 -21.82
N LEU A 87 9.15 3.08 -20.61
CA LEU A 87 10.01 2.36 -19.68
C LEU A 87 10.38 0.98 -20.22
N ASP A 88 11.68 0.69 -20.19
CA ASP A 88 12.21 -0.66 -20.42
C ASP A 88 12.45 -1.37 -19.08
N LEU A 89 12.61 -2.69 -19.11
CA LEU A 89 12.92 -3.49 -17.91
C LEU A 89 14.21 -3.02 -17.22
N GLU A 90 15.14 -2.45 -17.97
CA GLU A 90 16.43 -1.94 -17.47
C GLU A 90 16.28 -0.67 -16.63
N ASP A 91 15.18 0.07 -16.78
CA ASP A 91 14.92 1.29 -16.01
C ASP A 91 14.20 1.00 -14.67
N ILE A 92 13.74 -0.25 -14.48
CA ILE A 92 12.97 -0.65 -13.30
C ILE A 92 13.95 -1.14 -12.22
N PRO A 93 13.95 -0.51 -11.03
CA PRO A 93 14.84 -0.91 -9.96
C PRO A 93 14.46 -2.27 -9.36
N GLN A 94 15.45 -3.00 -8.87
CA GLN A 94 15.24 -4.26 -8.17
C GLN A 94 14.63 -4.06 -6.76
N LEU A 95 13.76 -4.99 -6.37
CA LEU A 95 13.15 -4.98 -5.04
C LEU A 95 14.20 -5.25 -3.94
N ALA A 96 14.13 -4.45 -2.87
CA ALA A 96 15.03 -4.56 -1.73
C ALA A 96 14.53 -5.55 -0.67
N GLY A 97 15.47 -6.28 -0.06
CA GLY A 97 15.26 -7.04 1.18
C GLY A 97 14.04 -7.96 1.14
N VAL A 98 13.17 -7.86 2.16
CA VAL A 98 11.99 -8.71 2.36
C VAL A 98 10.97 -8.70 1.23
N ASP A 99 10.98 -7.68 0.36
CA ASP A 99 10.10 -7.61 -0.81
C ASP A 99 10.63 -8.43 -1.99
N SER A 100 11.93 -8.74 -1.99
CA SER A 100 12.51 -9.65 -2.97
C SER A 100 12.11 -11.09 -2.68
N VAL A 101 11.78 -11.83 -3.74
CA VAL A 101 11.51 -13.28 -3.66
C VAL A 101 12.71 -14.03 -3.09
N ARG A 102 13.93 -13.51 -3.28
CA ARG A 102 15.16 -14.09 -2.74
C ARG A 102 15.12 -14.27 -1.22
N ASP A 103 14.48 -13.32 -0.53
CA ASP A 103 14.38 -13.32 0.93
C ASP A 103 13.02 -13.86 1.40
N ALA A 104 11.94 -13.57 0.67
CA ALA A 104 10.60 -14.04 1.02
C ALA A 104 10.43 -15.56 0.87
N PHE A 105 11.04 -16.17 -0.15
CA PHE A 105 10.89 -17.61 -0.42
C PHE A 105 11.51 -18.50 0.67
N PRO A 106 12.77 -18.29 1.13
CA PRO A 106 13.34 -19.07 2.23
C PRO A 106 12.55 -18.94 3.54
N LEU A 107 12.00 -17.76 3.83
CA LEU A 107 11.14 -17.55 5.00
C LEU A 107 9.87 -18.40 4.92
N LEU A 108 9.21 -18.43 3.75
CA LEU A 108 8.04 -19.27 3.53
C LEU A 108 8.41 -20.76 3.61
N ASP A 109 9.50 -21.18 2.96
CA ASP A 109 9.90 -22.59 2.92
C ASP A 109 10.28 -23.11 4.32
N SER A 110 11.08 -22.36 5.06
CA SER A 110 11.47 -22.71 6.43
C SER A 110 10.25 -22.83 7.36
N LYS A 111 9.28 -21.93 7.24
CA LYS A 111 8.03 -21.99 8.00
C LYS A 111 7.19 -23.21 7.63
N LEU A 112 7.09 -23.54 6.34
CA LEU A 112 6.34 -24.71 5.88
C LEU A 112 6.98 -26.01 6.34
N VAL A 113 8.31 -26.13 6.27
CA VAL A 113 9.05 -27.31 6.75
C VAL A 113 8.85 -27.49 8.26
N SER A 114 8.91 -26.40 9.03
CA SER A 114 8.67 -26.42 10.48
C SER A 114 7.25 -26.87 10.82
N ASP A 115 6.23 -26.39 10.10
CA ASP A 115 4.83 -26.74 10.36
C ASP A 115 4.49 -28.16 9.87
N SER A 116 5.32 -28.77 9.02
CA SER A 116 5.08 -30.09 8.42
C SER A 116 5.45 -31.28 9.32
N GLU A 117 6.08 -31.06 10.49
CA GLU A 117 6.44 -32.10 11.47
C GLU A 117 7.04 -33.39 10.86
N GLY A 118 7.79 -33.28 9.76
CA GLY A 118 8.38 -34.43 9.05
C GLY A 118 7.46 -35.15 8.04
N SER A 119 6.19 -34.78 7.93
CA SER A 119 5.33 -35.17 6.81
C SER A 119 5.76 -34.44 5.54
N ASN A 120 5.72 -35.11 4.39
CA ASN A 120 6.10 -34.50 3.10
C ASN A 120 4.90 -33.83 2.38
N ARG A 121 3.74 -33.74 3.05
CA ARG A 121 2.49 -33.20 2.49
C ARG A 121 2.20 -31.82 3.08
N VAL A 122 2.14 -30.81 2.20
CA VAL A 122 1.71 -29.46 2.56
C VAL A 122 0.20 -29.36 2.38
N THR A 123 -0.52 -29.07 3.46
CA THR A 123 -1.96 -28.82 3.43
C THR A 123 -2.25 -27.36 3.09
N ALA A 124 -3.41 -27.06 2.47
CA ALA A 124 -3.83 -25.70 2.14
C ALA A 124 -3.79 -24.74 3.34
N LEU A 125 -4.20 -25.19 4.52
CA LEU A 125 -4.15 -24.39 5.76
C LEU A 125 -2.72 -24.04 6.19
N MET A 126 -1.78 -24.97 6.04
CA MET A 126 -0.37 -24.73 6.36
C MET A 126 0.23 -23.70 5.40
N LEU A 127 -0.15 -23.79 4.11
CA LEU A 127 0.23 -22.81 3.12
C LEU A 127 -0.34 -21.42 3.43
N ALA A 128 -1.64 -21.33 3.71
CA ALA A 128 -2.28 -20.08 4.09
C ALA A 128 -1.64 -19.46 5.33
N LYS A 129 -1.36 -20.27 6.35
CA LYS A 129 -0.67 -19.85 7.58
C LYS A 129 0.76 -19.39 7.31
N GLY A 130 1.50 -20.09 6.45
CA GLY A 130 2.86 -19.70 6.04
C GLY A 130 2.88 -18.39 5.28
N LEU A 131 1.94 -18.18 4.35
CA LEU A 131 1.78 -16.93 3.60
C LEU A 131 1.42 -15.77 4.52
N LEU A 132 0.48 -15.98 5.46
CA LEU A 132 0.15 -14.96 6.45
C LEU A 132 1.33 -14.66 7.39
N TYR A 133 2.14 -15.67 7.73
CA TYR A 133 3.32 -15.50 8.58
C TYR A 133 4.42 -14.63 7.93
N ILE A 134 4.55 -14.61 6.61
CA ILE A 134 5.56 -13.75 5.95
C ILE A 134 5.10 -12.30 5.80
N THR A 135 3.79 -12.02 5.92
CA THR A 135 3.20 -10.68 5.74
C THR A 135 2.59 -10.08 7.02
N TRP A 136 2.51 -10.85 8.12
CA TRP A 136 1.73 -10.45 9.30
C TRP A 136 2.10 -9.09 9.88
N LYS A 137 3.37 -8.68 9.83
CA LYS A 137 3.81 -7.39 10.40
C LYS A 137 3.19 -6.23 9.63
N GLU A 138 3.24 -6.29 8.32
CA GLU A 138 2.66 -5.30 7.43
C GLU A 138 1.13 -5.29 7.53
N ASP A 139 0.51 -6.47 7.60
CA ASP A 139 -0.94 -6.61 7.74
C ASP A 139 -1.45 -6.05 9.08
N VAL A 140 -0.72 -6.26 10.18
CA VAL A 140 -1.06 -5.70 11.49
C VAL A 140 -0.90 -4.17 11.50
N ILE A 141 0.20 -3.66 10.95
CA ILE A 141 0.41 -2.20 10.85
C ILE A 141 -0.70 -1.57 10.00
N ALA A 142 -1.05 -2.19 8.87
CA ALA A 142 -2.12 -1.73 8.01
C ALA A 142 -3.49 -1.76 8.71
N ALA A 143 -3.79 -2.82 9.47
CA ALA A 143 -5.02 -2.91 10.26
C ALA A 143 -5.14 -1.78 11.28
N ILE A 144 -4.07 -1.48 12.02
CA ILE A 144 -4.03 -0.36 12.98
C ILE A 144 -4.25 0.97 12.25
N CYS A 145 -3.59 1.17 11.10
CA CYS A 145 -3.80 2.36 10.27
C CYS A 145 -5.25 2.48 9.81
N MET A 146 -5.89 1.40 9.36
CA MET A 146 -7.30 1.42 8.93
C MET A 146 -8.28 1.78 10.06
N LEU A 147 -7.97 1.39 11.29
CA LEU A 147 -8.73 1.83 12.47
C LEU A 147 -8.56 3.33 12.73
N VAL A 148 -7.34 3.84 12.67
CA VAL A 148 -7.05 5.28 12.80
C VAL A 148 -7.76 6.09 11.72
N HIS A 149 -7.71 5.62 10.48
CA HIS A 149 -8.44 6.22 9.35
C HIS A 149 -9.94 6.30 9.67
N THR A 150 -10.55 5.18 10.11
CA THR A 150 -11.97 5.15 10.43
C THR A 150 -12.31 6.15 11.53
N PHE A 151 -11.53 6.19 12.61
CA PHE A 151 -11.73 7.17 13.67
C PHE A 151 -11.66 8.61 13.16
N ALA A 152 -10.66 8.94 12.34
CA ALA A 152 -10.52 10.27 11.73
C ALA A 152 -11.73 10.64 10.85
N SER A 153 -12.23 9.70 10.03
CA SER A 153 -13.43 9.91 9.22
C SER A 153 -14.68 10.21 10.06
N TYR A 154 -14.85 9.53 11.20
CA TYR A 154 -15.97 9.82 12.12
C TYR A 154 -15.79 11.15 12.86
N MET A 155 -14.57 11.46 13.32
CA MET A 155 -14.29 12.77 13.93
C MET A 155 -14.67 13.91 13.00
N LEU A 156 -14.42 13.76 11.71
CA LEU A 156 -14.80 14.74 10.71
C LEU A 156 -16.32 14.96 10.61
N ALA A 157 -17.12 13.89 10.69
CA ALA A 157 -18.57 14.00 10.68
C ALA A 157 -19.09 14.83 11.87
N TYR A 158 -18.50 14.65 13.05
CA TYR A 158 -18.80 15.50 14.22
C TYR A 158 -18.32 16.94 14.05
N LEU A 159 -17.20 17.13 13.37
CA LEU A 159 -16.65 18.45 13.12
C LEU A 159 -17.53 19.26 12.15
N ILE A 160 -18.17 18.59 11.18
CA ILE A 160 -19.18 19.21 10.31
C ILE A 160 -20.38 19.70 11.12
N ASP A 161 -20.89 18.92 12.06
CA ASP A 161 -22.01 19.36 12.91
C ASP A 161 -21.63 20.62 13.72
N SER A 162 -20.45 20.61 14.32
CA SER A 162 -19.90 21.78 15.03
C SER A 162 -19.74 22.99 14.10
N PHE A 163 -19.35 22.76 12.84
CA PHE A 163 -19.21 23.81 11.82
C PHE A 163 -20.55 24.41 11.42
N VAL A 164 -21.58 23.57 11.27
CA VAL A 164 -22.95 24.03 11.01
C VAL A 164 -23.48 24.85 12.19
N GLN A 165 -23.22 24.43 13.44
CA GLN A 165 -23.62 25.20 14.63
C GLN A 165 -22.93 26.56 14.68
N TYR A 166 -21.63 26.61 14.38
CA TYR A 166 -20.86 27.86 14.27
C TYR A 166 -21.43 28.81 13.23
N LEU A 167 -21.79 28.29 12.04
CA LEU A 167 -22.40 29.09 10.96
C LEU A 167 -23.80 29.60 11.32
N ASN A 168 -24.56 28.84 12.10
CA ASN A 168 -25.87 29.24 12.62
C ASN A 168 -25.80 30.28 13.76
N GLY A 169 -24.62 30.82 14.05
CA GLY A 169 -24.43 31.91 15.02
C GLY A 169 -24.22 31.44 16.46
N ARG A 170 -24.20 30.12 16.73
CA ARG A 170 -23.83 29.58 18.04
C ARG A 170 -22.31 29.56 18.18
N ARG A 171 -21.75 30.65 18.74
CA ARG A 171 -20.31 30.81 18.98
C ARG A 171 -20.00 30.72 20.46
N ASN A 172 -19.12 29.80 20.83
CA ASN A 172 -18.63 29.63 22.20
C ASN A 172 -17.49 30.61 22.52
N PHE A 173 -16.59 30.88 21.56
CA PHE A 173 -15.46 31.77 21.75
C PHE A 173 -15.03 32.50 20.46
N ARG A 174 -14.26 33.58 20.60
CA ARG A 174 -13.94 34.52 19.50
C ARG A 174 -13.24 33.87 18.31
N ASN A 175 -12.37 32.88 18.54
CA ASN A 175 -11.53 32.26 17.50
C ASN A 175 -11.99 30.85 17.10
N GLU A 176 -13.24 30.48 17.40
CA GLU A 176 -13.76 29.12 17.19
C GLU A 176 -13.70 28.66 15.73
N GLY A 177 -14.01 29.55 14.79
CA GLY A 177 -13.92 29.23 13.36
C GLY A 177 -12.51 28.84 12.91
N TYR A 178 -11.48 29.54 13.39
CA TYR A 178 -10.08 29.22 13.05
C TYR A 178 -9.66 27.86 13.61
N VAL A 179 -10.04 27.56 14.86
CA VAL A 179 -9.77 26.25 15.48
C VAL A 179 -10.46 25.15 14.70
N LEU A 180 -11.72 25.37 14.29
CA LEU A 180 -12.53 24.38 13.62
C LEU A 180 -12.02 24.05 12.21
N VAL A 181 -11.67 25.07 11.43
CA VAL A 181 -11.05 24.89 10.10
C VAL A 181 -9.69 24.22 10.22
N SER A 182 -8.87 24.62 11.19
CA SER A 182 -7.55 24.01 11.40
C SER A 182 -7.68 22.54 11.79
N ALA A 183 -8.57 22.22 12.73
CA ALA A 183 -8.85 20.85 13.15
C ALA A 183 -9.35 20.00 11.96
N PHE A 184 -10.22 20.56 11.11
CA PHE A 184 -10.75 19.88 9.94
C PHE A 184 -9.64 19.54 8.94
N PHE A 185 -8.78 20.53 8.65
CA PHE A 185 -7.64 20.36 7.76
C PHE A 185 -6.71 19.26 8.25
N PHE A 186 -6.25 19.30 9.51
CA PHE A 186 -5.34 18.29 10.04
C PHE A 186 -5.98 16.90 10.12
N ALA A 187 -7.25 16.81 10.55
CA ALA A 187 -7.97 15.54 10.56
C ALA A 187 -8.04 14.93 9.15
N LYS A 188 -8.31 15.76 8.13
CA LYS A 188 -8.31 15.32 6.73
C LYS A 188 -6.95 14.90 6.21
N VAL A 189 -5.89 15.65 6.50
CA VAL A 189 -4.54 15.27 6.09
C VAL A 189 -4.17 13.92 6.70
N ILE A 190 -4.43 13.71 8.00
CA ILE A 190 -4.17 12.43 8.68
C ILE A 190 -4.98 11.30 8.05
N GLU A 191 -6.28 11.50 7.84
CA GLU A 191 -7.16 10.52 7.20
C GLU A 191 -6.60 10.07 5.83
N CYS A 192 -6.26 11.02 4.95
CA CYS A 192 -5.74 10.72 3.62
C CYS A 192 -4.36 10.03 3.66
N VAL A 193 -3.44 10.50 4.50
CA VAL A 193 -2.10 9.90 4.63
C VAL A 193 -2.23 8.45 5.11
N VAL A 194 -2.98 8.22 6.18
CA VAL A 194 -3.16 6.89 6.77
C VAL A 194 -3.88 5.95 5.80
N GLN A 195 -4.87 6.43 5.04
CA GLN A 195 -5.54 5.64 4.00
C GLN A 195 -4.56 5.20 2.91
N ARG A 196 -3.70 6.11 2.43
CA ARG A 196 -2.77 5.80 1.36
C ARG A 196 -1.68 4.82 1.81
N HIS A 197 -1.14 5.02 3.00
CA HIS A 197 -0.10 4.16 3.57
C HIS A 197 -0.62 2.76 3.91
N SER A 198 -1.82 2.65 4.49
CA SER A 198 -2.43 1.33 4.74
C SER A 198 -2.69 0.57 3.44
N SER A 199 -3.22 1.25 2.42
CA SER A 199 -3.42 0.66 1.09
C SER A 199 -2.10 0.16 0.49
N PHE A 200 -1.04 0.98 0.52
CA PHE A 200 0.27 0.58 0.00
C PHE A 200 0.83 -0.66 0.73
N LYS A 201 0.72 -0.72 2.06
CA LYS A 201 1.23 -1.85 2.86
C LYS A 201 0.52 -3.16 2.57
N VAL A 202 -0.81 -3.13 2.46
CA VAL A 202 -1.61 -4.32 2.13
C VAL A 202 -1.28 -4.85 0.73
N GLN A 203 -1.07 -3.95 -0.24
CA GLN A 203 -0.69 -4.33 -1.60
C GLN A 203 0.70 -4.97 -1.64
N GLN A 204 1.67 -4.35 -0.96
CA GLN A 204 3.03 -4.86 -0.81
C GLN A 204 3.04 -6.28 -0.21
N ALA A 205 2.25 -6.50 0.85
CA ALA A 205 2.05 -7.81 1.45
C ALA A 205 1.47 -8.83 0.46
N GLY A 206 0.39 -8.48 -0.25
CA GLY A 206 -0.24 -9.34 -1.26
C GLY A 206 0.73 -9.77 -2.36
N TYR A 207 1.47 -8.83 -2.95
CA TYR A 207 2.46 -9.13 -3.98
C TYR A 207 3.60 -10.02 -3.45
N ARG A 208 4.07 -9.78 -2.23
CA ARG A 208 5.11 -10.60 -1.59
C ARG A 208 4.63 -12.05 -1.40
N ALA A 209 3.41 -12.23 -0.87
CA ALA A 209 2.82 -13.54 -0.67
C ALA A 209 2.66 -14.30 -2.00
N GLY A 210 2.15 -13.61 -3.04
CA GLY A 210 2.03 -14.16 -4.38
C GLY A 210 3.36 -14.59 -4.99
N ALA A 211 4.37 -13.74 -4.93
CA ALA A 211 5.68 -14.02 -5.51
C ALA A 211 6.39 -15.18 -4.79
N ALA A 212 6.29 -15.25 -3.47
CA ALA A 212 6.80 -16.39 -2.68
C ALA A 212 6.08 -17.70 -3.03
N LEU A 213 4.76 -17.63 -3.27
CA LEU A 213 3.97 -18.79 -3.69
C LEU A 213 4.37 -19.29 -5.09
N VAL A 214 4.55 -18.39 -6.06
CA VAL A 214 5.04 -18.75 -7.40
C VAL A 214 6.40 -19.45 -7.30
N ALA A 215 7.34 -18.89 -6.54
CA ALA A 215 8.65 -19.48 -6.33
C ALA A 215 8.56 -20.89 -5.70
N ARG A 216 7.64 -21.10 -4.76
CA ARG A 216 7.40 -22.41 -4.14
C ARG A 216 6.84 -23.43 -5.14
N ILE A 217 5.85 -23.05 -5.93
CA ILE A 217 5.25 -23.92 -6.96
C ILE A 217 6.33 -24.29 -7.99
N TYR A 218 7.11 -23.32 -8.45
CA TYR A 218 8.20 -23.54 -9.39
C TYR A 218 9.25 -24.52 -8.85
N ASN A 219 9.76 -24.30 -7.64
CA ASN A 219 10.75 -25.18 -7.01
C ASN A 219 10.20 -26.60 -6.77
N LYS A 220 8.91 -26.72 -6.43
CA LYS A 220 8.26 -28.04 -6.32
C LYS A 220 8.16 -28.70 -7.70
N GLY A 221 7.79 -27.94 -8.74
CA GLY A 221 7.68 -28.40 -10.12
C GLY A 221 8.99 -28.98 -10.67
N LEU A 222 10.13 -28.36 -10.36
CA LEU A 222 11.46 -28.86 -10.73
C LEU A 222 11.82 -30.19 -10.06
N LYS A 223 11.22 -30.50 -8.90
CA LYS A 223 11.49 -31.71 -8.10
C LYS A 223 10.44 -32.81 -8.27
N LEU A 224 9.44 -32.62 -9.14
CA LEU A 224 8.40 -33.63 -9.40
C LEU A 224 8.97 -34.83 -10.16
N SER A 225 8.60 -36.03 -9.74
CA SER A 225 8.90 -37.27 -10.47
C SER A 225 8.13 -37.35 -11.79
N CYS A 226 8.61 -38.15 -12.74
CA CYS A 226 7.93 -38.34 -14.03
C CYS A 226 6.49 -38.88 -13.88
N GLN A 227 6.23 -39.72 -12.88
CA GLN A 227 4.90 -40.25 -12.58
C GLN A 227 3.94 -39.15 -12.13
N SER A 228 4.38 -38.25 -11.23
CA SER A 228 3.53 -37.15 -10.77
C SER A 228 3.32 -36.06 -11.84
N LYS A 229 4.26 -35.92 -12.80
CA LYS A 229 4.11 -35.10 -14.01
C LYS A 229 3.12 -35.68 -15.03
N GLN A 230 2.82 -36.98 -14.97
CA GLN A 230 1.74 -37.56 -15.79
C GLN A 230 0.36 -37.30 -15.17
N GLU A 231 0.27 -37.23 -13.84
CA GLU A 231 -0.97 -36.90 -13.13
C GLU A 231 -1.35 -35.42 -13.23
N ASN A 232 -0.37 -34.52 -13.22
CA ASN A 232 -0.59 -33.07 -13.32
C ASN A 232 0.04 -32.55 -14.61
N SER A 233 -0.76 -31.99 -15.51
CA SER A 233 -0.24 -31.50 -16.79
C SER A 233 0.67 -30.27 -16.57
N THR A 234 1.64 -30.06 -17.47
CA THR A 234 2.48 -28.84 -17.42
C THR A 234 1.64 -27.57 -17.51
N GLY A 235 0.54 -27.59 -18.28
CA GLY A 235 -0.40 -26.48 -18.37
C GLY A 235 -1.11 -26.17 -17.05
N GLU A 236 -1.46 -27.20 -16.27
CA GLU A 236 -2.08 -27.04 -14.96
C GLU A 236 -1.13 -26.39 -13.95
N ILE A 237 0.15 -26.78 -13.95
CA ILE A 237 1.16 -26.15 -13.09
C ILE A 237 1.37 -24.68 -13.49
N ILE A 238 1.38 -24.37 -14.80
CA ILE A 238 1.45 -22.99 -15.30
C ILE A 238 0.20 -22.20 -14.88
N ASN A 239 -0.98 -22.80 -14.92
CA ASN A 239 -2.22 -22.18 -14.46
C ASN A 239 -2.17 -21.87 -12.95
N LEU A 240 -1.66 -22.79 -12.13
CA LEU A 240 -1.45 -22.55 -10.69
C LEU A 240 -0.53 -21.35 -10.43
N MET A 241 0.57 -21.24 -11.19
CA MET A 241 1.53 -20.13 -11.06
C MET A 241 1.00 -18.79 -11.57
N SER A 242 0.23 -18.78 -12.66
CA SER A 242 -0.20 -17.53 -13.31
C SER A 242 -1.55 -17.02 -12.81
N VAL A 243 -2.53 -17.91 -12.59
CA VAL A 243 -3.91 -17.55 -12.23
C VAL A 243 -4.12 -17.63 -10.73
N ASP A 244 -3.82 -18.76 -10.11
CA ASP A 244 -4.16 -18.96 -8.70
C ASP A 244 -3.25 -18.19 -7.75
N ALA A 245 -1.93 -18.16 -8.01
CA ALA A 245 -1.03 -17.29 -7.25
C ALA A 245 -1.33 -15.79 -7.47
N GLY A 246 -1.76 -15.42 -8.68
CA GLY A 246 -2.23 -14.06 -8.97
C GLY A 246 -3.45 -13.69 -8.12
N ARG A 247 -4.45 -14.57 -8.03
CA ARG A 247 -5.63 -14.39 -7.16
C ARG A 247 -5.27 -14.24 -5.69
N ILE A 248 -4.30 -15.01 -5.19
CA ILE A 248 -3.82 -14.90 -3.81
C ILE A 248 -3.10 -13.56 -3.58
N SER A 249 -2.38 -13.06 -4.58
CA SER A 249 -1.80 -11.71 -4.51
C SER A 249 -2.89 -10.64 -4.37
N PHE A 250 -3.96 -10.76 -5.18
CA PHE A 250 -5.09 -9.86 -5.12
C PHE A 250 -5.95 -10.00 -3.86
N PHE A 251 -5.98 -11.18 -3.23
CA PHE A 251 -6.70 -11.39 -1.98
C PHE A 251 -6.21 -10.45 -0.87
N GLY A 252 -4.90 -10.15 -0.83
CA GLY A 252 -4.33 -9.19 0.12
C GLY A 252 -5.11 -7.87 0.15
N PHE A 253 -5.44 -7.31 -1.02
CA PHE A 253 -6.16 -6.04 -1.19
C PHE A 253 -7.51 -6.01 -0.47
N TYR A 254 -8.20 -7.15 -0.40
CA TYR A 254 -9.55 -7.26 0.12
C TYR A 254 -9.59 -7.88 1.52
N MET A 255 -8.48 -8.42 2.03
CA MET A 255 -8.43 -9.19 3.28
C MET A 255 -9.01 -8.40 4.46
N HIS A 256 -8.82 -7.08 4.48
CA HIS A 256 -9.28 -6.25 5.59
C HIS A 256 -10.72 -5.74 5.47
N TYR A 257 -11.34 -5.83 4.30
CA TYR A 257 -12.68 -5.27 4.07
C TYR A 257 -13.78 -5.91 4.92
N PRO A 258 -13.86 -7.25 5.09
CA PRO A 258 -14.98 -7.85 5.82
C PRO A 258 -15.07 -7.38 7.27
N TRP A 259 -13.97 -7.40 8.01
CA TRP A 259 -13.98 -7.01 9.43
C TRP A 259 -14.08 -5.49 9.59
N MET A 260 -13.47 -4.70 8.70
CA MET A 260 -13.63 -3.25 8.69
C MET A 260 -15.07 -2.82 8.41
N ALA A 261 -15.76 -3.51 7.49
CA ALA A 261 -17.16 -3.24 7.19
C ALA A 261 -18.05 -3.48 8.42
N VAL A 262 -17.81 -4.56 9.18
CA VAL A 262 -18.53 -4.82 10.43
C VAL A 262 -18.33 -3.68 11.44
N ILE A 263 -17.10 -3.21 11.60
CA ILE A 263 -16.78 -2.10 12.52
C ILE A 263 -17.45 -0.80 12.06
N GLN A 264 -17.34 -0.43 10.78
CA GLN A 264 -17.90 0.80 10.24
C GLN A 264 -19.43 0.80 10.29
N VAL A 265 -20.09 -0.28 9.85
CA VAL A 265 -21.55 -0.41 9.93
C VAL A 265 -22.02 -0.39 11.39
N GLY A 266 -21.31 -1.08 12.29
CA GLY A 266 -21.61 -1.08 13.71
C GLY A 266 -21.53 0.32 14.34
N LEU A 267 -20.45 1.06 14.07
CA LEU A 267 -20.27 2.44 14.55
C LEU A 267 -21.34 3.39 13.98
N ALA A 268 -21.60 3.32 12.68
CA ALA A 268 -22.64 4.12 12.04
C ALA A 268 -24.02 3.85 12.65
N LEU A 269 -24.37 2.58 12.86
CA LEU A 269 -25.64 2.18 13.45
C LEU A 269 -25.76 2.64 14.91
N ALA A 270 -24.68 2.55 15.69
CA ALA A 270 -24.67 3.03 17.08
C ALA A 270 -24.95 4.54 17.16
N ILE A 271 -24.31 5.33 16.29
CA ILE A 271 -24.55 6.78 16.21
C ILE A 271 -25.98 7.07 15.75
N LEU A 272 -26.47 6.37 14.72
CA LEU A 272 -27.80 6.57 14.19
C LEU A 272 -28.89 6.19 15.20
N TYR A 273 -28.71 5.08 15.92
CA TYR A 273 -29.60 4.64 17.00
C TYR A 273 -29.65 5.66 18.13
N LYS A 274 -28.51 6.27 18.50
CA LYS A 274 -28.48 7.34 19.50
C LYS A 274 -29.31 8.56 19.09
N ASN A 275 -29.34 8.90 17.81
CA ASN A 275 -30.04 10.09 17.31
C ASN A 275 -31.51 9.85 16.92
N LEU A 276 -31.85 8.66 16.39
CA LEU A 276 -33.17 8.35 15.82
C LEU A 276 -33.91 7.18 16.52
N GLY A 277 -33.29 6.50 17.48
CA GLY A 277 -33.88 5.34 18.16
C GLY A 277 -34.20 4.20 17.21
N LEU A 278 -35.35 3.53 17.39
CA LEU A 278 -35.77 2.34 16.63
C LEU A 278 -35.90 2.57 15.11
N ALA A 279 -36.06 3.83 14.67
CA ALA A 279 -36.14 4.16 13.25
C ALA A 279 -34.84 3.83 12.48
N SER A 280 -33.69 3.82 13.16
CA SER A 280 -32.40 3.43 12.56
C SER A 280 -32.40 1.95 12.15
N LEU A 281 -33.00 1.09 12.97
CA LEU A 281 -33.09 -0.35 12.70
C LEU A 281 -34.06 -0.64 11.55
N ALA A 282 -35.18 0.07 11.49
CA ALA A 282 -36.11 -0.02 10.37
C ALA A 282 -35.43 0.38 9.04
N THR A 283 -34.60 1.43 9.06
CA THR A 283 -33.82 1.88 7.89
C THR A 283 -32.80 0.84 7.45
N LEU A 284 -32.12 0.19 8.39
CA LEU A 284 -31.17 -0.89 8.09
C LEU A 284 -31.89 -2.08 7.43
N VAL A 285 -33.01 -2.53 8.00
CA VAL A 285 -33.81 -3.64 7.44
C VAL A 285 -34.28 -3.32 6.02
N ALA A 286 -34.80 -2.10 5.80
CA ALA A 286 -35.21 -1.66 4.47
C ALA A 286 -34.04 -1.66 3.48
N SER A 287 -32.86 -1.18 3.90
CA SER A 287 -31.65 -1.15 3.05
C SER A 287 -31.20 -2.57 2.67
N VAL A 288 -31.22 -3.52 3.61
CA VAL A 288 -30.88 -4.92 3.34
C VAL A 288 -31.88 -5.56 2.37
N LEU A 289 -33.18 -5.33 2.56
CA LEU A 289 -34.22 -5.85 1.65
C LEU A 289 -34.05 -5.32 0.22
N VAL A 290 -33.73 -4.03 0.07
CA VAL A 290 -33.45 -3.43 -1.24
C VAL A 290 -32.22 -4.07 -1.88
N MET A 291 -31.13 -4.22 -1.13
CA MET A 291 -29.90 -4.85 -1.64
C MET A 291 -30.15 -6.31 -2.05
N LEU A 292 -30.92 -7.07 -1.27
CA LEU A 292 -31.28 -8.44 -1.61
C LEU A 292 -32.12 -8.52 -2.89
N LYS A 293 -33.07 -7.59 -3.07
CA LYS A 293 -33.88 -7.51 -4.29
C LYS A 293 -33.00 -7.28 -5.52
N TYR A 294 -32.10 -6.30 -5.47
CA TYR A 294 -31.20 -6.00 -6.58
C TYR A 294 -30.14 -7.08 -6.85
N SER A 295 -29.83 -7.92 -5.86
CA SER A 295 -28.91 -9.05 -6.05
C SER A 295 -29.58 -10.26 -6.73
N THR A 296 -30.90 -10.30 -6.78
CA THR A 296 -31.69 -11.39 -7.38
C THR A 296 -32.19 -11.11 -8.80
N GLU A 297 -31.99 -9.88 -9.29
CA GLU A 297 -32.21 -9.45 -10.68
C GLU A 297 -30.88 -9.48 -11.45
#